data_AF-D9UCJ7-F1
#
_entry.id   AF-D9UCJ7-F1
#
_cell.length_a   1.000
_cell.length_b   1.000
_cell.length_c   1.000
_cell.angle_alpha   90.00
_cell.angle_beta   90.00
_cell.angle_gamma   90.00
#
_symmetry.space_group_name_H-M   'P 1'
#
loop_
_entity.id
_entity.type
_entity.pdbx_description
1 polymer ?
#
loop_
_entity_poly.entity_id
_entity_poly.type
_entity_poly.pdbx_seq_one_letter_code
_entity_poly.pdbx_strand_id
1 'polypeptide(L)'
;WAPCPWTAAWNCSPGRWTTCSAFPRSPPPPWGAVGFCMGGGFVLQLAATDPRVSAAVPFYGVIQGELPDFTGTRAEILGHYGEEDGSVPPDSLDALRAALEKQAGITPDLRLYPAGHAFFNDRRETYHAEAAAQAWESTLGFLHSRLEQTPGR
;
A
#
# COMPACT_ATOMS: atom_id res chain seq x y z
N TRP A 1 15.68 31.62 -35.73
CA TRP A 1 14.42 30.88 -35.57
C TRP A 1 14.72 29.40 -35.71
N ALA A 2 15.01 28.73 -34.59
CA ALA A 2 15.22 27.28 -34.56
C ALA A 2 13.85 26.58 -34.56
N PRO A 3 13.67 25.44 -35.24
CA PRO A 3 12.40 24.73 -35.26
C PRO A 3 12.17 23.96 -33.95
N CYS A 4 10.92 23.97 -33.47
CA CYS A 4 10.44 23.14 -32.36
C CYS A 4 10.45 21.64 -32.72
N PRO A 5 10.81 20.72 -31.81
CA PRO A 5 11.00 19.31 -32.14
C PRO A 5 9.72 18.44 -32.14
N TRP A 6 8.52 19.04 -32.20
CA TRP A 6 7.26 18.30 -32.10
C TRP A 6 6.30 18.63 -33.24
N THR A 7 6.61 18.17 -34.45
CA THR A 7 5.61 18.03 -35.53
C THR A 7 5.27 16.56 -35.68
N ALA A 8 4.26 16.11 -34.93
CA ALA A 8 3.51 14.93 -35.29
C ALA A 8 2.69 15.28 -36.55
N ALA A 9 3.01 14.62 -37.67
CA ALA A 9 2.28 14.78 -38.91
C ALA A 9 0.86 14.20 -38.77
N TRP A 10 -0.15 15.06 -38.85
CA TRP A 10 -1.55 14.66 -38.97
C TRP A 10 -1.92 14.62 -40.45
N ASN A 11 -2.02 13.42 -41.03
CA ASN A 11 -2.62 13.26 -42.34
C ASN A 11 -4.08 12.80 -42.17
N CYS A 12 -5.00 13.76 -42.08
CA CYS A 12 -6.43 13.49 -42.12
C CYS A 12 -6.95 13.64 -43.55
N SER A 13 -7.14 12.52 -44.25
CA SER A 13 -7.93 12.51 -45.49
C SER A 13 -9.43 12.58 -45.16
N PRO A 14 -10.21 13.43 -45.84
CA PRO A 14 -11.66 13.53 -45.60
C PRO A 14 -12.37 12.31 -46.20
N GLY A 15 -13.14 11.56 -45.39
CA GLY A 15 -14.10 10.58 -45.92
C GLY A 15 -14.28 9.25 -45.18
N ARG A 16 -13.61 9.02 -44.04
CA ARG A 16 -13.82 7.79 -43.25
C ARG A 16 -13.96 8.13 -41.77
N TRP A 17 -15.12 7.83 -41.19
CA TRP A 17 -15.34 7.87 -39.74
C TRP A 17 -14.54 6.74 -39.09
N THR A 18 -13.23 6.93 -38.98
CA THR A 18 -12.40 6.07 -38.13
C THR A 18 -12.46 6.68 -36.74
N THR A 19 -12.92 5.88 -35.78
CA THR A 19 -12.91 6.17 -34.35
C THR A 19 -11.63 6.88 -33.95
N CYS A 20 -11.77 8.02 -33.28
CA CYS A 20 -10.65 8.75 -32.69
C CYS A 20 -9.89 7.75 -31.80
N SER A 21 -8.67 7.40 -32.20
CA SER A 21 -7.81 6.49 -31.44
C SER A 21 -7.72 7.03 -30.02
N ALA A 22 -8.24 6.26 -29.07
CA ALA A 22 -8.16 6.59 -27.65
C ALA A 22 -6.69 6.91 -27.34
N PHE A 23 -6.43 8.14 -26.90
CA PHE A 23 -5.13 8.50 -26.34
C PHE A 23 -4.77 7.42 -25.32
N PRO A 24 -3.55 6.84 -25.37
CA PRO A 24 -3.14 5.92 -24.32
C PRO A 24 -3.16 6.70 -23.01
N ARG A 25 -4.19 6.46 -22.18
CA ARG A 25 -4.20 6.97 -20.82
C ARG A 25 -3.02 6.31 -20.13
N SER A 26 -2.06 7.11 -19.67
CA SER A 26 -1.02 6.62 -18.77
C SER A 26 -1.68 5.80 -17.67
N PRO A 27 -1.09 4.66 -17.25
CA PRO A 27 -1.63 3.89 -16.14
C PRO A 27 -1.80 4.83 -14.94
N PRO A 28 -2.88 4.67 -14.15
CA PRO A 28 -3.10 5.51 -12.99
C PRO A 28 -1.89 5.44 -12.06
N PRO A 29 -1.54 6.54 -11.39
CA PRO A 29 -0.40 6.56 -10.48
C PRO A 29 -0.59 5.50 -9.39
N PRO A 30 0.51 4.90 -8.90
CA PRO A 30 0.45 3.98 -7.78
C PRO A 30 -0.16 4.68 -6.56
N TRP A 31 -0.92 3.94 -5.77
CA TRP A 31 -1.58 4.49 -4.59
C TRP A 31 -1.25 3.65 -3.34
N GLY A 32 -1.36 4.31 -2.19
CA GLY A 32 -1.13 3.69 -0.90
C GLY A 32 -2.42 3.56 -0.11
N ALA A 33 -2.49 2.54 0.75
CA ALA A 33 -3.64 2.29 1.60
C ALA A 33 -3.19 2.18 3.07
N VAL A 34 -3.93 2.85 3.95
CA VAL A 34 -3.75 2.79 5.42
C VAL A 34 -5.06 2.32 6.02
N GLY A 35 -5.01 1.37 6.96
CA GLY A 35 -6.19 0.77 7.55
C GLY A 35 -5.98 0.37 8.98
N PHE A 36 -7.02 0.50 9.81
CA PHE A 36 -6.97 0.25 11.25
C PHE A 36 -7.89 -0.90 11.65
N CYS A 37 -7.45 -1.76 12.58
CA CYS A 37 -8.22 -2.92 13.07
C CYS A 37 -8.65 -3.82 11.91
N MET A 38 -9.94 -4.08 11.72
CA MET A 38 -10.47 -4.82 10.57
C MET A 38 -10.05 -4.19 9.23
N GLY A 39 -9.94 -2.86 9.18
CA GLY A 39 -9.45 -2.15 8.01
C GLY A 39 -7.99 -2.47 7.69
N GLY A 40 -7.17 -2.81 8.68
CA GLY A 40 -5.79 -3.27 8.45
C GLY A 40 -5.75 -4.63 7.74
N GLY A 41 -6.64 -5.54 8.10
CA GLY A 41 -6.82 -6.81 7.37
C GLY A 41 -7.24 -6.59 5.91
N PHE A 42 -8.15 -5.66 5.66
CA PHE A 42 -8.56 -5.30 4.29
C PHE A 42 -7.44 -4.66 3.49
N VAL A 43 -6.54 -3.87 4.11
CA VAL A 43 -5.37 -3.33 3.42
C VAL A 43 -4.44 -4.44 2.93
N LEU A 44 -4.28 -5.51 3.70
CA LEU A 44 -3.50 -6.68 3.28
C LEU A 44 -4.18 -7.45 2.15
N GLN A 45 -5.50 -7.64 2.22
CA GLN A 45 -6.28 -8.25 1.14
C GLN A 45 -6.19 -7.42 -0.16
N LEU A 46 -6.25 -6.11 -0.02
CA LEU A 46 -6.17 -5.17 -1.13
C LEU A 46 -4.78 -5.18 -1.75
N ALA A 47 -3.72 -5.25 -0.93
CA ALA A 47 -2.34 -5.41 -1.40
C ALA A 47 -2.15 -6.70 -2.21
N ALA A 48 -2.81 -7.80 -1.81
CA ALA A 48 -2.77 -9.06 -2.54
C ALA A 48 -3.54 -9.03 -3.88
N THR A 49 -4.63 -8.25 -3.96
CA THR A 49 -5.59 -8.33 -5.08
C THR A 49 -5.43 -7.22 -6.13
N ASP A 50 -4.97 -6.03 -5.74
CA ASP A 50 -4.82 -4.90 -6.65
C ASP A 50 -3.33 -4.58 -6.92
N PRO A 51 -2.81 -4.87 -8.13
CA PRO A 51 -1.41 -4.64 -8.47
C PRO A 51 -1.02 -3.16 -8.58
N ARG A 52 -1.98 -2.23 -8.47
CA ARG A 52 -1.75 -0.79 -8.45
C ARG A 52 -1.40 -0.26 -7.05
N VAL A 53 -1.56 -1.09 -6.02
CA VAL A 53 -1.16 -0.75 -4.66
C VAL A 53 0.35 -0.88 -4.55
N SER A 54 1.01 0.21 -4.19
CA SER A 54 2.47 0.21 -3.99
C SER A 54 2.89 0.28 -2.54
N ALA A 55 2.01 0.76 -1.65
CA ALA A 55 2.29 0.90 -0.23
C ALA A 55 1.06 0.52 0.59
N ALA A 56 1.21 -0.45 1.49
CA ALA A 56 0.14 -0.94 2.34
C ALA A 56 0.55 -0.83 3.81
N VAL A 57 -0.27 -0.14 4.60
CA VAL A 57 0.02 0.16 6.01
C VAL A 57 -1.11 -0.34 6.92
N PRO A 58 -1.07 -1.61 7.35
CA PRO A 58 -2.01 -2.14 8.34
C PRO A 58 -1.62 -1.72 9.76
N PHE A 59 -2.55 -1.09 10.48
CA PHE A 59 -2.47 -0.83 11.92
C PHE A 59 -3.28 -1.89 12.67
N TYR A 60 -2.59 -2.72 13.47
CA TYR A 60 -3.13 -3.82 14.28
C TYR A 60 -4.19 -4.60 13.49
N GLY A 61 -3.81 -4.92 12.25
CA GLY A 61 -4.67 -5.51 11.25
C GLY A 61 -4.90 -6.98 11.55
N VAL A 62 -6.15 -7.36 11.81
CA VAL A 62 -6.52 -8.76 12.00
C VAL A 62 -6.88 -9.35 10.64
N ILE A 63 -6.15 -10.37 10.21
CA ILE A 63 -6.56 -11.19 9.07
C ILE A 63 -7.45 -12.29 9.63
N GLN A 64 -8.75 -12.20 9.37
CA GLN A 64 -9.69 -13.22 9.79
C GLN A 64 -9.67 -14.37 8.78
N GLY A 65 -9.26 -15.56 9.21
CA GLY A 65 -9.22 -16.76 8.37
C GLY A 65 -7.86 -17.00 7.71
N GLU A 66 -7.87 -17.48 6.47
CA GLU A 66 -6.65 -17.77 5.72
C GLU A 66 -5.99 -16.49 5.20
N LEU A 67 -4.65 -16.51 5.13
CA LEU A 67 -3.89 -15.44 4.48
C LEU A 67 -4.25 -15.34 3.00
N PRO A 68 -4.36 -14.12 2.43
CA PRO A 68 -4.56 -13.97 1.01
C PRO A 68 -3.34 -14.47 0.22
N ASP A 69 -3.56 -14.81 -1.04
CA ASP A 69 -2.48 -15.13 -1.97
C ASP A 69 -1.78 -13.85 -2.42
N PHE A 70 -0.55 -13.63 -1.96
CA PHE A 70 0.27 -12.49 -2.32
C PHE A 70 1.05 -12.69 -3.63
N THR A 71 0.83 -13.79 -4.36
CA THR A 71 1.53 -14.07 -5.62
C THR A 71 1.37 -12.91 -6.61
N GLY A 72 2.49 -12.30 -7.00
CA GLY A 72 2.51 -11.19 -7.94
C GLY A 72 2.14 -9.82 -7.36
N THR A 73 1.95 -9.70 -6.04
CA THR A 73 1.84 -8.38 -5.41
C THR A 73 3.13 -7.58 -5.60
N ARG A 74 2.97 -6.27 -5.72
CA ARG A 74 4.06 -5.28 -5.77
C ARG A 74 4.01 -4.31 -4.60
N ALA A 75 3.06 -4.53 -3.67
CA ALA A 75 2.85 -3.66 -2.55
C ALA A 75 3.91 -3.93 -1.48
N GLU A 76 4.64 -2.89 -1.11
CA GLU A 76 5.48 -2.91 0.08
C GLU A 76 4.58 -2.76 1.31
N ILE A 77 4.89 -3.46 2.38
CA ILE A 77 4.02 -3.52 3.56
C ILE A 77 4.78 -3.01 4.80
N LEU A 78 4.22 -1.99 5.45
CA LEU A 78 4.64 -1.49 6.75
C LEU A 78 3.49 -1.71 7.75
N GLY A 79 3.61 -2.72 8.60
CA GLY A 79 2.60 -3.02 9.61
C GLY A 79 2.97 -2.50 10.99
N HIS A 80 1.97 -2.05 11.75
CA HIS A 80 2.13 -1.56 13.13
C HIS A 80 1.29 -2.39 14.09
N TYR A 81 1.92 -3.09 15.03
CA TYR A 81 1.25 -4.04 15.91
C TYR A 81 1.61 -3.81 17.37
N GLY A 82 0.67 -4.10 18.26
CA GLY A 82 0.90 -4.05 19.71
C GLY A 82 1.41 -5.39 20.23
N GLU A 83 2.44 -5.39 21.07
CA GLU A 83 2.96 -6.58 21.76
C GLU A 83 1.93 -7.20 22.72
N GLU A 84 1.04 -6.37 23.26
CA GLU A 84 -0.01 -6.77 24.20
C GLU A 84 -1.35 -7.07 23.48
N ASP A 85 -1.38 -7.01 22.15
CA ASP A 85 -2.58 -7.24 21.36
C ASP A 85 -2.86 -8.74 21.18
N GLY A 86 -3.68 -9.29 22.07
CA GLY A 86 -4.15 -10.67 21.97
C GLY A 86 -4.97 -11.00 20.72
N SER A 87 -5.38 -9.99 19.93
CA SER A 87 -6.10 -10.18 18.66
C SER A 87 -5.16 -10.54 17.51
N VAL A 88 -3.86 -10.25 17.64
CA VAL A 88 -2.83 -10.51 16.63
C VAL A 88 -1.66 -11.26 17.28
N PRO A 89 -1.72 -12.59 17.38
CA PRO A 89 -0.66 -13.37 17.99
C PRO A 89 0.64 -13.29 17.16
N PRO A 90 1.83 -13.38 17.77
CA PRO A 90 3.12 -13.34 17.06
C PRO A 90 3.21 -14.32 15.89
N ASP A 91 2.71 -15.55 16.07
CA ASP A 91 2.68 -16.60 15.04
C ASP A 91 1.94 -16.14 13.76
N SER A 92 0.94 -15.27 13.88
CA SER A 92 0.22 -14.73 12.72
C SER A 92 1.06 -13.73 11.92
N LEU A 93 1.92 -12.96 12.59
CA LEU A 93 2.86 -12.04 11.95
C LEU A 93 3.99 -12.82 11.26
N ASP A 94 4.48 -13.89 11.88
CA ASP A 94 5.47 -14.77 11.28
C ASP A 94 4.92 -15.50 10.06
N ALA A 95 3.67 -15.97 10.11
CA ALA A 95 2.99 -16.55 8.97
C ALA A 95 2.83 -15.53 7.82
N LEU A 96 2.46 -14.29 8.13
CA LEU A 96 2.37 -13.20 7.16
C LEU A 96 3.73 -12.90 6.51
N ARG A 97 4.81 -12.78 7.30
CA ARG A 97 6.18 -12.60 6.80
C ARG A 97 6.57 -13.72 5.84
N ALA A 98 6.40 -14.97 6.27
CA ALA A 98 6.76 -16.13 5.45
C ALA A 98 5.95 -16.22 4.16
N ALA A 99 4.65 -15.88 4.18
CA ALA A 99 3.82 -15.87 2.98
C ALA A 99 4.30 -14.82 1.96
N LEU A 100 4.55 -13.59 2.42
CA LEU A 100 5.03 -12.50 1.56
C LEU A 100 6.41 -12.79 0.96
N GLU A 101 7.34 -13.30 1.76
CA GLU A 101 8.67 -13.67 1.28
C GLU A 101 8.59 -14.80 0.25
N LYS A 102 7.79 -15.84 0.52
CA LYS A 102 7.66 -17.01 -0.35
C LYS A 102 6.92 -16.71 -1.66
N GLN A 103 5.85 -15.92 -1.60
CA GLN A 103 4.94 -15.70 -2.74
C GLN A 103 5.33 -14.48 -3.58
N ALA A 104 5.89 -13.45 -2.95
CA ALA A 104 6.17 -12.17 -3.60
C ALA A 104 7.66 -11.78 -3.55
N GLY A 105 8.48 -12.46 -2.75
CA GLY A 105 9.87 -12.06 -2.52
C GLY A 105 9.99 -10.73 -1.78
N ILE A 106 8.96 -10.34 -1.03
CA ILE A 106 8.89 -9.07 -0.29
C ILE A 106 9.09 -9.38 1.19
N THR A 107 10.03 -8.68 1.83
CA THR A 107 10.19 -8.71 3.29
C THR A 107 9.43 -7.54 3.90
N PRO A 108 8.30 -7.78 4.60
CA PRO A 108 7.53 -6.70 5.19
C PRO A 108 8.21 -6.11 6.44
N ASP A 109 8.00 -4.82 6.68
CA ASP A 109 8.40 -4.16 7.92
C ASP A 109 7.22 -4.22 8.89
N LEU A 110 7.17 -5.24 9.77
CA LEU A 110 6.15 -5.34 10.82
C LEU A 110 6.77 -4.88 12.15
N ARG A 111 6.32 -3.74 12.66
CA ARG A 111 6.81 -3.12 13.89
C ARG A 111 5.93 -3.48 15.06
N LEU A 112 6.60 -3.75 16.18
CA LEU A 112 5.97 -4.06 17.45
C LEU A 112 6.16 -2.88 18.41
N TYR A 113 5.11 -2.59 19.16
CA TYR A 113 5.06 -1.51 20.14
C TYR A 113 4.59 -2.06 21.49
N PRO A 114 5.10 -1.54 22.63
CA PRO A 114 4.65 -1.92 23.97
C PRO A 114 3.26 -1.32 24.27
N ALA A 115 2.25 -1.76 23.50
CA ALA A 115 0.90 -1.26 23.54
C ALA A 115 -0.10 -2.36 23.16
N GLY A 116 -1.37 -2.18 23.54
CA GLY A 116 -2.46 -3.09 23.19
C GLY A 116 -3.16 -2.76 21.87
N HIS A 117 -4.28 -3.44 21.63
CA HIS A 117 -5.10 -3.20 20.45
C HIS A 117 -5.61 -1.75 20.39
N ALA A 118 -5.65 -1.19 19.18
CA ALA A 118 -6.13 0.17 18.94
C ALA A 118 -5.34 1.27 19.67
N PHE A 119 -4.03 1.08 19.89
CA PHE A 119 -3.17 2.05 20.57
C PHE A 119 -3.10 3.43 19.92
N PHE A 120 -3.49 3.54 18.65
CA PHE A 120 -3.57 4.81 17.91
C PHE A 120 -4.80 5.65 18.25
N ASN A 121 -5.82 5.05 18.88
CA ASN A 121 -7.10 5.70 19.13
C ASN A 121 -7.07 6.52 20.44
N ASP A 122 -6.95 7.84 20.31
CA ASP A 122 -6.88 8.82 21.42
C ASP A 122 -8.11 8.89 22.33
N ARG A 123 -9.20 8.18 21.98
CA ARG A 123 -10.44 8.10 22.78
C ARG A 123 -10.57 6.82 23.59
N ARG A 124 -9.59 5.91 23.52
CA ARG A 124 -9.62 4.63 24.23
C ARG A 124 -8.59 4.61 25.34
N GLU A 125 -8.85 3.80 26.37
CA GLU A 125 -7.89 3.53 27.44
C GLU A 125 -6.62 2.85 26.94
N THR A 126 -6.71 2.15 25.80
CA THR A 126 -5.56 1.52 25.15
C THR A 126 -4.67 2.51 24.39
N TYR A 127 -5.04 3.80 24.33
CA TYR A 127 -4.23 4.82 23.68
C TYR A 127 -2.83 4.88 24.26
N HIS A 128 -1.83 4.78 23.39
CA HIS A 128 -0.43 4.90 23.78
C HIS A 128 0.23 5.99 22.94
N ALA A 129 0.33 7.20 23.49
CA ALA A 129 0.74 8.39 22.75
C ALA A 129 2.09 8.25 22.04
N GLU A 130 3.08 7.67 22.71
CA GLU A 130 4.42 7.48 22.14
C GLU A 130 4.41 6.49 20.95
N ALA A 131 3.86 5.28 21.15
CA ALA A 131 3.68 4.30 20.08
C ALA A 131 2.85 4.86 18.90
N ALA A 132 1.78 5.60 19.18
CA ALA A 132 0.95 6.23 18.16
C ALA A 132 1.75 7.26 17.34
N ALA A 133 2.55 8.11 17.99
CA ALA A 133 3.39 9.10 17.32
C ALA A 133 4.47 8.43 16.46
N GLN A 134 5.18 7.43 17.01
CA GLN A 134 6.21 6.68 16.28
C GLN A 134 5.62 5.94 15.07
N ALA A 135 4.48 5.26 15.24
CA ALA A 135 3.79 4.57 14.14
C ALA A 135 3.32 5.54 13.06
N TRP A 136 2.86 6.74 13.44
CA TRP A 136 2.46 7.76 12.47
C TRP A 136 3.64 8.33 11.68
N GLU A 137 4.71 8.71 12.36
CA GLU A 137 5.93 9.22 11.72
C GLU A 137 6.48 8.22 10.69
N SER A 138 6.53 6.95 11.10
CA SER A 138 6.95 5.83 10.27
C SER A 138 6.06 5.65 9.05
N THR A 139 4.74 5.75 9.24
CA THR A 139 3.74 5.68 8.16
C THR A 139 3.95 6.80 7.14
N LEU A 140 4.11 8.03 7.60
CA LEU A 140 4.31 9.18 6.70
C LEU A 140 5.61 9.04 5.91
N GLY A 141 6.72 8.70 6.59
CA GLY A 141 8.01 8.48 5.92
C GLY A 141 7.95 7.35 4.89
N PHE A 142 7.28 6.26 5.23
CA PHE A 142 7.07 5.13 4.32
C PHE A 142 6.24 5.54 3.10
N LEU A 143 5.08 6.15 3.29
CA LEU A 143 4.21 6.57 2.18
C LEU A 143 4.89 7.59 1.27
N HIS A 144 5.58 8.58 1.85
CA HIS A 144 6.38 9.56 1.10
C HIS A 144 7.43 8.84 0.25
N SER A 145 8.20 7.94 0.86
CA SER A 145 9.22 7.19 0.14
C SER A 145 8.63 6.35 -1.00
N ARG A 146 7.44 5.75 -0.85
CA ARG A 146 6.90 4.79 -1.83
C ARG A 146 6.02 5.43 -2.90
N LEU A 147 5.36 6.56 -2.62
CA LEU A 147 4.42 7.19 -3.54
C LEU A 147 5.03 8.37 -4.31
N GLU A 148 6.02 9.06 -3.75
CA GLU A 148 6.66 10.20 -4.42
C GLU A 148 7.75 9.77 -5.42
N GLN A 149 8.08 8.49 -5.47
CA GLN A 149 9.01 7.91 -6.47
C GLN A 149 8.46 7.87 -7.90
N THR A 150 7.36 8.58 -8.22
CA THR A 150 6.89 8.68 -9.60
C THR A 150 7.88 9.53 -10.41
N PRO A 151 8.71 8.96 -11.31
CA PRO A 151 9.62 9.75 -12.13
C PRO A 151 8.78 10.40 -13.24
N GLY A 152 8.62 11.72 -13.20
CA GLY A 152 7.99 12.45 -14.30
C GLY A 152 7.21 13.69 -13.88
N ARG A 153 7.94 14.73 -13.48
CA ARG A 153 7.58 16.11 -13.83
C ARG A 153 8.70 16.70 -14.66
#